data_AF-A0A941LTA7-F1
#
_entry.id   AF-A0A941LTA7-F1
#
_cell.length_a   1.000
_cell.length_b   1.000
_cell.length_c   1.000
_cell.angle_alpha   90.00
_cell.angle_beta   90.00
_cell.angle_gamma   90.00
#
_symmetry.space_group_name_H-M   'P 1'
#
loop_
_entity.id
_entity.type
_entity.pdbx_description
1 polymer ?
#
loop_
_entity_poly.entity_id
_entity_poly.type
_entity_poly.pdbx_seq_one_letter_code
_entity_poly.pdbx_strand_id
1 'polypeptide(L)'
;MDEQDDMEVVGDCRGPMKILQETGRANADAVILTQEGEHEPGLCSQLLATYPDLIIMSVTPDLTAACTFQLTSHRRDFINIGREDIVQRLREASRISH
;
A
#
# COMPACT_ATOMS: atom_id res chain seq x y z
N MET A 1 -19.73 9.47 16.14
CA MET A 1 -18.30 9.73 15.90
C MET A 1 -17.72 8.37 16.14
N ASP A 2 -17.69 7.58 15.08
CA ASP A 2 -17.49 6.15 15.19
C ASP A 2 -15.98 5.96 15.30
N GLU A 3 -15.52 5.82 16.55
CA GLU A 3 -14.17 5.36 16.84
C GLU A 3 -14.06 3.97 16.22
N GLN A 4 -13.31 3.88 15.12
CA GLN A 4 -12.92 2.59 14.55
C GLN A 4 -12.00 1.93 15.56
N ASP A 5 -12.57 1.07 16.40
CA ASP A 5 -11.89 0.37 17.52
C ASP A 5 -10.71 -0.51 17.03
N ASP A 6 -10.58 -0.67 15.71
CA ASP A 6 -9.56 -1.42 15.00
C ASP A 6 -8.43 -0.57 14.39
N MET A 7 -8.55 0.77 14.36
CA MET A 7 -7.56 1.65 13.73
C MET A 7 -7.25 2.91 14.56
N GLU A 8 -5.95 3.14 14.81
CA GLU A 8 -5.44 4.35 15.46
C GLU A 8 -4.55 5.17 14.51
N VAL A 9 -4.78 6.48 14.45
CA VAL A 9 -3.88 7.39 13.73
C VAL A 9 -2.69 7.72 14.63
N VAL A 10 -1.57 7.01 14.41
CA VAL A 10 -0.34 7.15 15.21
C VAL A 10 0.55 8.32 14.76
N GLY A 11 0.21 9.02 13.68
CA GLY A 11 0.91 10.22 13.22
C GLY A 11 0.25 10.91 12.02
N ASP A 12 0.44 12.23 11.93
CA ASP A 12 0.10 13.05 10.76
C ASP A 12 1.30 13.95 10.45
N CYS A 13 1.89 13.76 9.27
CA CYS A 13 3.06 14.52 8.87
C CYS A 13 3.11 14.76 7.36
N ARG A 14 3.90 15.77 6.98
CA ARG A 14 4.12 16.16 5.59
C ARG A 14 5.60 16.13 5.25
N GLY A 15 5.90 15.66 4.06
CA GLY A 15 7.24 15.62 3.50
C GLY A 15 7.90 14.24 3.64
N PRO A 16 8.61 13.76 2.60
CA PRO A 16 9.13 12.38 2.54
C PRO A 16 9.98 11.97 3.75
N MET A 17 10.87 12.87 4.21
CA MET A 17 11.79 12.57 5.32
C MET A 17 11.06 12.42 6.66
N LYS A 18 10.04 13.26 6.92
CA LYS A 18 9.26 13.18 8.15
C LYS A 18 8.40 11.93 8.17
N ILE A 19 7.79 11.59 7.02
CA ILE A 19 7.02 10.35 6.88
C ILE A 19 7.92 9.17 7.21
N LEU A 20 9.10 9.06 6.59
CA LEU A 20 10.04 7.97 6.87
C LEU A 20 10.42 7.86 8.37
N GLN A 21 10.69 8.99 9.03
CA GLN A 21 11.07 9.02 10.44
C GLN A 21 9.91 8.65 11.37
N GLU A 22 8.73 9.22 11.14
CA GLU A 22 7.56 9.00 11.99
C GLU A 22 6.98 7.59 11.78
N THR A 23 7.04 7.02 10.56
CA THR A 23 6.64 5.62 10.31
C THR A 23 7.39 4.65 11.22
N GLY A 24 8.71 4.78 11.33
CA GLY A 24 9.51 3.94 12.21
C GLY A 24 9.31 4.28 13.70
N ARG A 25 9.21 5.56 14.04
CA ARG A 25 9.04 6.00 15.43
C ARG A 25 7.72 5.53 16.02
N ALA A 26 6.65 5.58 15.23
CA ALA A 26 5.31 5.19 15.62
C ALA A 26 5.04 3.69 15.47
N ASN A 27 5.96 2.93 14.86
CA ASN A 27 5.73 1.54 14.43
C ASN A 27 4.43 1.38 13.65
N ALA A 28 4.20 2.26 12.67
CA ALA A 28 2.97 2.24 11.90
C ALA A 28 2.90 1.00 11.01
N ASP A 29 1.76 0.29 11.03
CA ASP A 29 1.50 -0.84 10.14
C ASP A 29 1.09 -0.39 8.73
N ALA A 30 0.54 0.82 8.62
CA ALA A 30 0.11 1.41 7.37
C ALA A 30 0.42 2.90 7.27
N VAL A 31 0.69 3.38 6.05
CA VAL A 31 0.85 4.79 5.72
C VAL A 31 -0.12 5.16 4.60
N ILE A 32 -0.89 6.23 4.81
CA ILE A 32 -1.77 6.80 3.79
C ILE A 32 -1.11 8.06 3.23
N LEU A 33 -0.93 8.10 1.91
CA LEU A 33 -0.32 9.22 1.18
C LEU A 33 -1.35 9.84 0.25
N THR A 34 -1.45 11.17 0.23
CA THR A 34 -2.19 11.89 -0.81
C THR A 34 -1.24 12.20 -1.96
N GLN A 35 -1.50 11.67 -3.15
CA GLN A 35 -0.62 11.85 -4.33
C GLN A 35 -1.30 12.68 -5.41
N GLU A 36 -0.62 13.74 -5.85
CA GLU A 36 -1.00 14.52 -7.04
C GLU A 36 -0.21 14.03 -8.27
N GLY A 37 -0.88 13.35 -9.21
CA GLY A 37 -0.30 12.91 -10.49
C GLY A 37 0.46 11.57 -10.44
N GLU A 38 1.14 11.20 -11.53
CA GLU A 38 1.80 9.89 -11.71
C GLU A 38 3.17 9.75 -10.99
N HIS A 39 3.64 10.78 -10.29
CA HIS A 39 5.00 10.80 -9.77
C HIS A 39 5.08 10.26 -8.34
N GLU A 40 5.42 8.97 -8.17
CA GLU A 40 5.94 8.43 -6.91
C GLU A 40 6.80 7.20 -7.20
N PRO A 41 8.13 7.33 -7.36
CA PRO A 41 9.00 6.16 -7.32
C PRO A 41 9.93 6.12 -6.10
N GLY A 42 10.14 7.26 -5.42
CA GLY A 42 11.16 7.37 -4.37
C GLY A 42 10.66 6.94 -2.98
N LEU A 43 9.58 7.56 -2.51
CA LEU A 43 9.18 7.41 -1.11
C LEU A 43 8.57 6.03 -0.83
N CYS A 44 7.63 5.56 -1.66
CA CYS A 44 7.07 4.22 -1.50
C CYS A 44 8.14 3.13 -1.54
N SER A 45 9.08 3.18 -2.49
CA SER A 45 10.16 2.19 -2.58
C SER A 45 11.10 2.24 -1.38
N GLN A 46 11.43 3.44 -0.88
CA GLN A 46 12.28 3.63 0.29
C GLN A 46 11.60 3.20 1.59
N LEU A 47 10.32 3.53 1.77
CA LEU A 47 9.51 3.10 2.91
C LEU A 47 9.46 1.58 2.98
N LEU A 48 9.13 0.94 1.86
CA LEU A 48 9.09 -0.51 1.77
C LEU A 48 10.47 -1.14 2.00
N ALA A 49 11.54 -0.59 1.42
CA ALA A 49 12.90 -1.09 1.66
C ALA A 49 13.33 -0.99 3.13
N THR A 50 12.82 0.00 3.87
CA THR A 50 13.14 0.22 5.30
C THR A 50 12.21 -0.58 6.22
N TYR A 51 10.93 -0.69 5.85
CA TYR A 51 9.85 -1.34 6.60
C TYR A 51 9.14 -2.33 5.66
N PRO A 52 9.65 -3.56 5.52
CA PRO A 52 9.15 -4.51 4.52
C PRO A 52 7.70 -4.95 4.73
N ASP A 53 7.25 -4.97 5.99
CA ASP A 53 5.89 -5.36 6.36
C ASP A 53 4.88 -4.20 6.27
N LEU A 54 5.33 -3.00 5.88
CA LEU A 54 4.49 -1.81 5.80
C LEU A 54 3.52 -1.88 4.61
N ILE A 55 2.27 -1.49 4.86
CA ILE A 55 1.26 -1.27 3.82
C ILE A 55 1.21 0.22 3.48
N ILE A 56 1.34 0.57 2.21
CA ILE A 56 1.23 1.97 1.75
C ILE A 56 -0.02 2.10 0.89
N MET A 57 -0.90 3.03 1.24
CA MET A 57 -2.06 3.39 0.42
C MET A 57 -1.87 4.81 -0.12
N SER A 58 -1.73 4.94 -1.43
CA SER A 58 -1.77 6.24 -2.10
C SER A 58 -3.21 6.53 -2.52
N VAL A 59 -3.70 7.73 -2.23
CA VAL A 59 -5.04 8.21 -2.59
C VAL A 59 -4.93 9.50 -3.38
N THR A 60 -5.82 9.69 -4.37
CA THR A 60 -5.94 10.98 -5.05
C THR A 60 -6.58 12.01 -4.10
N PRO A 61 -6.27 13.32 -4.23
CA PRO A 61 -6.83 14.34 -3.34
C PRO A 61 -8.36 14.44 -3.39
N ASP A 62 -8.96 14.04 -4.51
CA ASP A 62 -10.41 13.99 -4.70
C ASP A 62 -11.05 12.67 -4.20
N LEU A 63 -10.23 11.77 -3.63
CA LEU A 63 -10.63 10.47 -3.11
C LEU A 63 -11.32 9.55 -4.14
N THR A 64 -11.10 9.79 -5.44
CA THR A 64 -11.72 9.00 -6.52
C THR A 64 -10.91 7.77 -6.89
N ALA A 65 -9.60 7.75 -6.61
CA ALA A 65 -8.73 6.61 -6.87
C ALA A 65 -7.78 6.35 -5.69
N ALA A 66 -7.48 5.08 -5.49
CA ALA A 66 -6.51 4.61 -4.51
C ALA A 66 -5.68 3.46 -5.08
N CYS A 67 -4.40 3.43 -4.70
CA CYS A 67 -3.44 2.40 -5.08
C CYS A 67 -2.74 1.90 -3.82
N THR A 68 -2.55 0.58 -3.70
CA THR A 68 -1.84 -0.02 -2.57
C THR A 68 -0.49 -0.56 -3.01
N PHE A 69 0.56 -0.25 -2.24
CA PHE A 69 1.91 -0.76 -2.39
C PHE A 69 2.30 -1.56 -1.14
N GLN A 70 2.90 -2.72 -1.36
CA GLN A 70 3.39 -3.60 -0.31
C GLN A 70 4.55 -4.44 -0.86
N LEU A 71 5.55 -4.75 -0.03
CA LEU A 71 6.59 -5.71 -0.38
C LEU A 71 6.05 -7.12 -0.17
N THR A 72 5.26 -7.60 -1.12
CA THR A 72 5.01 -9.03 -1.22
C THR A 72 6.26 -9.71 -1.73
N SER A 73 6.76 -10.73 -1.03
CA SER A 73 7.71 -11.71 -1.60
C SER A 73 7.21 -12.31 -2.93
N HIS A 74 5.93 -12.13 -3.30
CA HIS A 74 5.36 -12.55 -4.58
C HIS A 74 4.64 -11.41 -5.32
N ARG A 75 5.38 -10.63 -6.11
CA ARG A 75 4.78 -9.78 -7.14
C ARG A 75 4.29 -10.65 -8.30
N ARG A 76 2.98 -10.68 -8.55
CA ARG A 76 2.40 -11.29 -9.78
C ARG A 76 1.73 -10.20 -10.60
N ASP A 77 2.39 -9.83 -11.70
CA ASP A 77 1.80 -8.96 -12.70
C ASP A 77 0.98 -9.83 -13.67
N PHE A 78 -0.33 -9.55 -13.81
CA PHE A 78 -1.17 -10.17 -14.82
C PHE A 78 -1.36 -9.21 -15.98
N ILE A 79 -0.53 -9.36 -17.02
CA ILE A 79 -0.65 -8.57 -18.25
C ILE A 79 -1.41 -9.41 -19.27
N ASN A 80 -2.47 -8.82 -19.84
CA ASN A 80 -3.38 -9.36 -20.84
C ASN A 80 -4.46 -10.32 -20.28
N ILE A 81 -5.64 -9.76 -19.98
CA ILE A 81 -6.75 -10.46 -19.36
C ILE A 81 -7.93 -10.47 -20.34
N GLY A 82 -8.16 -11.61 -21.00
CA GLY A 82 -9.50 -11.96 -21.48
C GLY A 82 -10.40 -12.23 -20.27
N ARG A 83 -11.67 -11.82 -20.33
CA ARG A 83 -12.65 -11.92 -19.22
C ARG A 83 -12.78 -13.31 -18.58
N GLU A 84 -12.46 -14.37 -19.32
CA GLU A 84 -12.60 -15.76 -18.87
C GLU A 84 -11.41 -16.26 -18.04
N ASP A 85 -10.25 -15.57 -18.07
CA ASP A 85 -9.02 -16.03 -17.41
C ASP A 85 -8.87 -15.59 -15.95
N ILE A 86 -9.65 -14.60 -15.50
CA ILE A 86 -9.51 -14.00 -14.15
C ILE A 86 -9.88 -15.02 -13.06
N VAL A 87 -11.04 -15.67 -13.20
CA VAL A 87 -11.60 -16.53 -12.16
C VAL A 87 -10.78 -17.82 -11.99
N GLN A 88 -10.26 -18.36 -13.10
CA GLN A 88 -9.46 -19.58 -13.09
C GLN A 88 -8.09 -19.35 -12.43
N ARG A 89 -7.44 -18.22 -12.71
CA ARG A 89 -6.15 -17.85 -12.12
C ARG A 89 -6.24 -17.48 -10.64
N LEU A 90 -7.37 -16.89 -10.21
CA LEU A 90 -7.65 -16.66 -8.78
C LEU A 90 -7.69 -17.98 -7.99
N ARG A 91 -8.29 -19.04 -8.57
CA ARG A 91 -8.33 -20.37 -7.95
C ARG A 91 -6.95 -21.00 -7.84
N GLU A 92 -6.10 -20.86 -8.84
CA GLU A 92 -4.73 -21.41 -8.81
C GLU A 92 -3.85 -20.70 -7.76
N ALA A 93 -3.98 -19.38 -7.64
CA ALA A 93 -3.26 -18.61 -6.63
C ALA A 93 -3.59 -19.03 -5.19
N SER A 94 -4.85 -19.38 -4.93
CA SER A 94 -5.32 -19.78 -3.59
C SER A 94 -4.86 -21.18 -3.15
N ARG A 95 -4.43 -22.06 -4.08
CA ARG A 95 -4.08 -23.46 -3.77
C ARG A 95 -2.64 -23.69 -3.34
N ILE A 96 -1.76 -22.69 -3.47
CA ILE A 96 -0.30 -22.86 -3.27
C ILE A 96 0.17 -22.27 -1.92
N SER A 97 -0.72 -21.65 -1.13
CA SER A 97 -0.42 -21.10 0.19
C SER A 97 -0.80 -22.02 1.37
N HIS A 98 -0.73 -23.35 1.18
CA HIS A 98 -0.78 -24.35 2.26
C HIS A 98 0.44 -25.25 2.20
#